data_AF-A0A068SAF5-F1
#
_entry.id   AF-A0A068SAF5-F1
#
_cell.length_a   1.000
_cell.length_b   1.000
_cell.length_c   1.000
_cell.angle_alpha   90.00
_cell.angle_beta   90.00
_cell.angle_gamma   90.00
#
_symmetry.space_group_name_H-M   'P 1'
#
loop_
_entity.id
_entity.type
_entity.pdbx_description
1 polymer ?
#
loop_
_entity_poly.entity_id
_entity_poly.type
_entity_poly.pdbx_seq_one_letter_code
_entity_poly.pdbx_strand_id
1 'polypeptide(L)'
;MHLSKKGFIACCLATFATQCTMSNGIQSVDQQFNITSPLDHGVYVAAQKLPITYVLLGDSSGLELNIYMKPVDVNATTVVVAQKADVSEDASSIVTIDNKTYWQHSYNYEIPQATQAGSYEVVFESVNSQENTSVPITIRPFVATSSPCPSPTGSSSASASPNPGDGSSSSASRKANVCVALAGFAMLTSFFF
;
A
#
# COMPACT_ATOMS: atom_id res chain seq x y z
N MET A 1 -33.77 -10.41 -67.52
CA MET A 1 -33.32 -11.18 -66.33
C MET A 1 -32.07 -10.48 -65.81
N HIS A 2 -32.28 -9.42 -65.04
CA HIS A 2 -32.17 -9.36 -63.59
C HIS A 2 -30.73 -9.48 -63.06
N LEU A 3 -30.26 -8.33 -62.59
CA LEU A 3 -28.97 -7.97 -62.01
C LEU A 3 -28.72 -8.76 -60.71
N SER A 4 -27.48 -9.18 -60.43
CA SER A 4 -27.05 -9.36 -59.04
C SER A 4 -25.54 -9.18 -58.89
N LYS A 5 -25.16 -8.00 -58.39
CA LYS A 5 -23.83 -7.67 -57.87
C LYS A 5 -23.70 -8.30 -56.48
N LYS A 6 -22.76 -9.22 -56.28
CA LYS A 6 -22.37 -9.68 -54.95
C LYS A 6 -21.18 -8.85 -54.47
N GLY A 7 -21.47 -7.84 -53.64
CA GLY A 7 -20.46 -7.12 -52.88
C GLY A 7 -19.94 -8.01 -51.76
N PHE A 8 -18.65 -8.32 -51.81
CA PHE A 8 -17.95 -8.94 -50.69
C PHE A 8 -17.43 -7.80 -49.80
N ILE A 9 -18.17 -7.48 -48.75
CA ILE A 9 -17.71 -6.56 -47.71
C ILE A 9 -16.70 -7.35 -46.88
N ALA A 10 -15.41 -7.11 -47.15
CA ALA A 10 -14.34 -7.53 -46.26
C ALA A 10 -14.44 -6.70 -44.97
N CYS A 11 -15.06 -7.27 -43.95
CA CYS A 11 -15.02 -6.74 -42.60
C CYS A 11 -13.60 -6.97 -42.07
N CYS A 12 -12.73 -5.97 -42.23
CA CYS A 12 -11.48 -5.89 -41.49
C CYS A 12 -11.81 -5.74 -40.00
N LEU A 13 -11.96 -6.86 -39.29
CA LEU A 13 -11.82 -6.87 -37.84
C LEU A 13 -10.34 -6.59 -37.53
N ALA A 14 -10.03 -5.32 -37.30
CA ALA A 14 -8.81 -4.95 -36.60
C ALA A 14 -8.99 -5.35 -35.13
N THR A 15 -8.53 -6.56 -34.80
CA THR A 15 -8.33 -6.98 -33.42
C THR A 15 -7.21 -6.12 -32.84
N PHE A 16 -7.59 -5.06 -32.13
CA PHE A 16 -6.67 -4.40 -31.22
C PHE A 16 -6.44 -5.35 -30.06
N ALA A 17 -5.38 -6.16 -30.16
CA ALA A 17 -4.82 -6.86 -29.01
C ALA A 17 -4.25 -5.79 -28.08
N THR A 18 -5.03 -5.38 -27.09
CA THR A 18 -4.50 -4.67 -25.92
C THR A 18 -3.64 -5.69 -25.17
N GLN A 19 -2.35 -5.71 -25.52
CA GLN A 19 -1.33 -6.37 -24.73
C GLN A 19 -1.17 -5.51 -23.48
N CYS A 20 -1.88 -5.82 -22.41
CA CYS A 20 -1.36 -5.40 -21.12
C CYS A 20 -0.04 -6.18 -20.96
N THR A 21 1.01 -5.39 -20.87
CA THR A 21 2.37 -5.84 -20.61
C THR A 21 2.42 -5.95 -19.09
N MET A 22 2.98 -7.03 -18.55
CA MET A 22 3.41 -7.13 -17.15
C MET A 22 4.37 -5.97 -16.85
N SER A 23 3.82 -4.78 -16.61
CA SER A 23 4.59 -3.58 -16.34
C SER A 23 4.90 -3.57 -14.85
N ASN A 24 6.20 -3.52 -14.54
CA ASN A 24 6.81 -3.06 -13.28
C ASN A 24 7.06 -4.07 -12.15
N GLY A 25 7.10 -5.38 -12.41
CA GLY A 25 7.63 -6.32 -11.42
C GLY A 25 9.12 -6.65 -11.62
N ILE A 26 9.84 -6.95 -10.53
CA ILE A 26 11.21 -7.49 -10.57
C ILE A 26 11.10 -9.02 -10.56
N GLN A 27 11.53 -9.66 -11.64
CA GLN A 27 11.56 -11.12 -11.71
C GLN A 27 12.64 -11.66 -10.78
N SER A 28 12.32 -12.76 -10.07
CA SER A 28 13.30 -13.46 -9.24
C SER A 28 14.45 -14.03 -10.07
N VAL A 29 15.63 -14.15 -9.48
CA VAL A 29 16.83 -14.68 -10.15
C VAL A 29 16.60 -16.10 -10.71
N ASP A 30 15.90 -16.93 -9.95
CA ASP A 30 15.49 -18.29 -10.34
C ASP A 30 14.23 -18.34 -11.23
N GLN A 31 13.67 -17.18 -11.57
CA GLN A 31 12.52 -16.99 -12.47
C GLN A 31 11.21 -17.65 -12.00
N GLN A 32 11.12 -18.04 -10.72
CA GLN A 32 9.93 -18.71 -10.17
C GLN A 32 8.81 -17.75 -9.76
N PHE A 33 9.14 -16.49 -9.45
CA PHE A 33 8.16 -15.49 -9.06
C PHE A 33 8.54 -14.09 -9.57
N ASN A 34 7.57 -13.18 -9.52
CA ASN A 34 7.75 -11.77 -9.88
C ASN A 34 7.33 -10.89 -8.70
N ILE A 35 8.19 -9.99 -8.27
CA ILE A 35 7.96 -9.07 -7.16
C ILE A 35 7.30 -7.82 -7.70
N THR A 36 6.08 -7.51 -7.26
CA THR A 36 5.34 -6.31 -7.66
C THR A 36 5.30 -5.24 -6.56
N SER A 37 5.65 -5.62 -5.32
CA SER A 37 5.89 -4.69 -4.22
C SER A 37 6.97 -5.22 -3.28
N PRO A 38 7.86 -4.38 -2.73
CA PRO A 38 7.91 -2.92 -2.88
C PRO A 38 8.26 -2.48 -4.30
N LEU A 39 8.02 -1.20 -4.60
CA LEU A 39 8.45 -0.61 -5.86
C LEU A 39 9.99 -0.53 -5.86
N ASP A 40 10.59 -0.81 -7.00
CA ASP A 40 12.03 -0.63 -7.20
C ASP A 40 12.44 0.82 -6.94
N HIS A 41 13.44 1.01 -6.08
CA HIS A 41 13.88 2.32 -5.58
C HIS A 41 12.74 3.14 -4.93
N GLY A 42 11.72 2.47 -4.41
CA GLY A 42 10.57 3.08 -3.75
C GLY A 42 10.93 3.80 -2.46
N VAL A 43 10.14 4.81 -2.10
CA VAL A 43 10.31 5.61 -0.89
C VAL A 43 9.19 5.32 0.09
N TYR A 44 9.55 4.89 1.30
CA TYR A 44 8.64 4.54 2.38
C TYR A 44 8.95 5.35 3.64
N VAL A 45 8.06 5.35 4.63
CA VAL A 45 8.20 6.15 5.86
C VAL A 45 8.10 5.24 7.08
N ALA A 46 8.95 5.47 8.08
CA ALA A 46 8.83 4.77 9.36
C ALA A 46 7.44 5.00 10.01
N ALA A 47 6.96 4.00 10.76
CA ALA A 47 5.59 3.90 11.28
C ALA A 47 4.48 3.76 10.22
N GLN A 48 4.83 3.46 8.96
CA GLN A 48 3.87 3.09 7.92
C GLN A 48 4.02 1.62 7.50
N LYS A 49 3.06 1.16 6.70
CA LYS A 49 3.08 -0.19 6.15
C LYS A 49 3.92 -0.24 4.88
N LEU A 50 4.83 -1.20 4.82
CA LEU A 50 5.56 -1.59 3.63
C LEU A 50 4.77 -2.70 2.93
N PRO A 51 4.12 -2.42 1.78
CA PRO A 51 3.51 -3.44 0.97
C PRO A 51 4.59 -4.31 0.34
N ILE A 52 4.38 -5.62 0.41
CA ILE A 52 5.26 -6.64 -0.15
C ILE A 52 4.35 -7.60 -0.89
N THR A 53 4.52 -7.70 -2.20
CA THR A 53 3.65 -8.50 -3.06
C THR A 53 4.49 -9.20 -4.10
N TYR A 54 4.21 -10.48 -4.29
CA TYR A 54 4.82 -11.29 -5.34
C TYR A 54 3.79 -12.20 -5.99
N VAL A 55 4.05 -12.54 -7.24
CA VAL A 55 3.21 -13.36 -8.10
C VAL A 55 4.03 -14.58 -8.52
N LEU A 56 3.50 -15.78 -8.30
CA LEU A 56 4.12 -17.02 -8.73
C LEU A 56 3.96 -17.19 -10.24
N LEU A 57 5.06 -17.54 -10.93
CA LEU A 57 5.09 -17.63 -12.41
C LEU A 57 4.92 -19.06 -12.95
N GLY A 58 4.87 -20.06 -12.07
CA GLY A 58 4.67 -21.47 -12.38
C GLY A 58 4.41 -22.28 -11.12
N ASP A 59 4.58 -23.60 -11.22
CA ASP A 59 4.33 -24.52 -10.11
C ASP A 59 5.19 -24.16 -8.89
N SER A 60 4.56 -23.99 -7.73
CA SER A 60 5.23 -23.64 -6.48
C SER A 60 5.82 -24.85 -5.73
N SER A 61 5.70 -26.04 -6.33
CA SER A 61 6.17 -27.30 -5.78
C SER A 61 7.68 -27.28 -5.58
N GLY A 62 8.12 -26.99 -4.35
CA GLY A 62 9.53 -26.86 -4.01
C GLY A 62 10.06 -25.42 -3.99
N LEU A 63 9.18 -24.41 -4.00
CA LEU A 63 9.55 -23.05 -3.61
C LEU A 63 9.41 -22.91 -2.09
N GLU A 64 10.44 -22.40 -1.42
CA GLU A 64 10.36 -21.97 -0.03
C GLU A 64 10.99 -20.58 0.04
N LEU A 65 10.22 -19.60 0.52
CA LEU A 65 10.57 -18.19 0.43
C LEU A 65 10.70 -17.59 1.82
N ASN A 66 11.80 -16.88 2.07
CA ASN A 66 11.95 -16.00 3.22
C ASN A 66 12.06 -14.55 2.74
N ILE A 67 11.55 -13.62 3.55
CA ILE A 67 11.55 -12.19 3.22
C ILE A 67 12.18 -11.42 4.37
N TYR A 68 13.19 -10.62 4.04
CA TYR A 68 13.94 -9.80 4.98
C TYR A 68 13.95 -8.35 4.54
N MET A 69 14.02 -7.44 5.51
CA MET A 69 14.35 -6.04 5.27
C MET A 69 15.73 -5.78 5.86
N LYS A 70 16.70 -5.54 4.99
CA LYS A 70 18.11 -5.40 5.35
C LYS A 70 18.57 -3.96 5.11
N PRO A 71 19.19 -3.29 6.09
CA PRO A 71 19.84 -2.01 5.84
C PRO A 71 21.07 -2.20 4.96
N VAL A 72 21.28 -1.27 4.03
CA VAL A 72 22.53 -1.23 3.23
C VAL A 72 23.69 -0.76 4.10
N ASP A 73 23.41 0.07 5.10
CA ASP A 73 24.38 0.54 6.09
C ASP A 73 24.64 -0.48 7.20
N VAL A 74 25.91 -0.65 7.57
CA VAL A 74 26.40 -1.69 8.50
C VAL A 74 25.99 -1.53 9.97
N ASN A 75 25.34 -0.43 10.33
CA ASN A 75 25.01 -0.11 11.73
C ASN A 75 23.57 -0.49 12.15
N ALA A 76 22.77 -1.05 11.24
CA ALA A 76 21.39 -1.40 11.53
C ALA A 76 21.16 -2.92 11.41
N THR A 77 20.18 -3.42 12.15
CA THR A 77 19.85 -4.85 12.21
C THR A 77 18.96 -5.25 11.04
N THR A 78 19.23 -6.40 10.44
CA THR A 78 18.32 -7.03 9.47
C THR A 78 17.04 -7.47 10.17
N VAL A 79 15.89 -7.16 9.60
CA VAL A 79 14.59 -7.54 10.15
C VAL A 79 13.96 -8.63 9.32
N VAL A 80 13.41 -9.63 10.01
CA VAL A 80 12.63 -10.69 9.40
C VAL A 80 11.22 -10.16 9.13
N VAL A 81 10.81 -10.16 7.87
CA VAL A 81 9.47 -9.74 7.47
C VAL A 81 8.52 -10.92 7.44
N ALA A 82 8.93 -12.01 6.79
CA ALA A 82 8.22 -13.28 6.77
C ALA A 82 9.22 -14.44 6.69
N GLN A 83 9.03 -15.46 7.52
CA GLN A 83 9.68 -16.76 7.33
C GLN A 83 8.66 -17.74 6.77
N LYS A 84 9.10 -18.61 5.87
CA LYS A 84 8.20 -19.54 5.17
C LYS A 84 7.00 -18.79 4.60
N ALA A 85 7.28 -17.77 3.82
CA ALA A 85 6.26 -16.99 3.14
C ALA A 85 5.40 -17.92 2.28
N ASP A 86 4.14 -17.55 2.15
CA ASP A 86 3.09 -18.36 1.56
C ASP A 86 3.31 -18.48 0.05
N VAL A 87 3.28 -19.70 -0.44
CA VAL A 87 3.46 -20.03 -1.85
C VAL A 87 2.35 -20.99 -2.31
N SER A 88 1.25 -21.07 -1.54
CA SER A 88 0.16 -21.97 -1.84
C SER A 88 -0.60 -21.54 -3.09
N GLU A 89 -1.00 -22.53 -3.88
CA GLU A 89 -1.80 -22.31 -5.09
C GLU A 89 -3.32 -22.28 -4.78
N ASP A 90 -3.70 -21.60 -3.69
CA ASP A 90 -5.08 -21.55 -3.22
C ASP A 90 -5.97 -20.61 -4.06
N ALA A 91 -7.26 -20.94 -4.13
CA ALA A 91 -8.24 -20.16 -4.90
C ALA A 91 -8.40 -18.71 -4.41
N SER A 92 -8.07 -18.42 -3.16
CA SER A 92 -8.09 -17.06 -2.58
C SER A 92 -6.95 -16.17 -3.06
N SER A 93 -5.89 -16.77 -3.61
CA SER A 93 -4.67 -16.07 -4.05
C SER A 93 -4.67 -15.86 -5.56
N ILE A 94 -5.71 -16.31 -6.27
CA ILE A 94 -5.80 -16.20 -7.72
C ILE A 94 -5.94 -14.74 -8.14
N VAL A 95 -5.05 -14.31 -9.04
CA VAL A 95 -5.13 -13.04 -9.76
C VAL A 95 -5.10 -13.30 -11.26
N THR A 96 -5.85 -12.53 -12.03
CA THR A 96 -5.77 -12.56 -13.50
C THR A 96 -5.01 -11.32 -13.97
N ILE A 97 -3.87 -11.55 -14.62
CA ILE A 97 -3.03 -10.49 -15.20
C ILE A 97 -2.81 -10.86 -16.66
N ASP A 98 -3.08 -9.95 -17.58
CA ASP A 98 -2.90 -10.16 -19.03
C ASP A 98 -3.61 -11.42 -19.54
N ASN A 99 -4.82 -11.65 -19.05
CA ASN A 99 -5.65 -12.80 -19.42
C ASN A 99 -5.05 -14.18 -19.03
N LYS A 100 -4.05 -14.17 -18.14
CA LYS A 100 -3.42 -15.35 -17.53
C LYS A 100 -3.67 -15.37 -16.02
N THR A 101 -3.86 -16.56 -15.49
CA THR A 101 -4.09 -16.79 -14.06
C THR A 101 -2.77 -17.02 -13.36
N TYR A 102 -2.56 -16.34 -12.24
CA TYR A 102 -1.40 -16.51 -11.36
C TYR A 102 -1.85 -16.54 -9.90
N TRP A 103 -0.94 -16.90 -9.00
CA TRP A 103 -1.15 -16.82 -7.56
C TRP A 103 -0.33 -15.67 -6.99
N GLN A 104 -1.01 -14.73 -6.36
CA GLN A 104 -0.41 -13.55 -5.76
C GLN A 104 -0.53 -13.63 -4.23
N HIS A 105 0.59 -13.43 -3.56
CA HIS A 105 0.64 -13.33 -2.09
C HIS A 105 1.06 -11.92 -1.69
N SER A 106 0.60 -11.47 -0.53
CA SER A 106 0.87 -10.12 -0.06
C SER A 106 1.07 -10.05 1.44
N TYR A 107 2.06 -9.27 1.86
CA TYR A 107 2.37 -8.94 3.23
C TYR A 107 2.37 -7.43 3.41
N ASN A 108 1.85 -6.98 4.54
CA ASN A 108 1.90 -5.57 4.94
C ASN A 108 2.76 -5.46 6.20
N TYR A 109 4.06 -5.28 6.01
CA TYR A 109 5.00 -5.18 7.11
C TYR A 109 4.92 -3.80 7.77
N GLU A 110 4.73 -3.75 9.09
CA GLU A 110 4.69 -2.48 9.83
C GLU A 110 6.12 -2.03 10.12
N ILE A 111 6.58 -0.99 9.42
CA ILE A 111 7.91 -0.41 9.65
C ILE A 111 7.90 0.22 11.04
N PRO A 112 8.75 -0.22 11.99
CA PRO A 112 8.79 0.39 13.32
C PRO A 112 9.07 1.89 13.26
N GLN A 113 8.49 2.66 14.19
CA GLN A 113 8.74 4.11 14.28
C GLN A 113 10.23 4.43 14.54
N ALA A 114 10.92 3.53 15.24
CA ALA A 114 12.35 3.67 15.57
C ALA A 114 13.29 3.27 14.43
N THR A 115 12.76 2.85 13.27
CA THR A 115 13.59 2.52 12.10
C THR A 115 14.37 3.76 11.65
N GLN A 116 15.68 3.59 11.52
CA GLN A 116 16.57 4.65 11.05
C GLN A 116 16.24 5.01 9.60
N ALA A 117 16.32 6.30 9.27
CA ALA A 117 16.21 6.74 7.90
C ALA A 117 17.46 6.34 7.10
N GLY A 118 17.30 5.83 5.88
CA GLY A 118 18.42 5.39 5.06
C GLY A 118 18.02 4.46 3.92
N SER A 119 19.03 3.86 3.31
CA SER A 119 18.87 2.88 2.22
C SER A 119 18.71 1.47 2.79
N TYR A 120 17.72 0.76 2.28
CA TYR A 120 17.41 -0.62 2.65
C TYR A 120 17.21 -1.47 1.38
N GLU A 121 17.32 -2.77 1.54
CA GLU A 121 16.95 -3.77 0.54
C GLU A 121 15.90 -4.70 1.14
N VAL A 122 14.83 -4.94 0.39
CA VAL A 122 13.92 -6.04 0.69
C VAL A 122 14.42 -7.26 -0.06
N VAL A 123 14.87 -8.26 0.70
CA VAL A 123 15.49 -9.46 0.17
C VAL A 123 14.48 -10.59 0.19
N PHE A 124 14.24 -11.15 -0.99
CA PHE A 124 13.47 -12.38 -1.19
C PHE A 124 14.47 -13.51 -1.38
N GLU A 125 14.59 -14.36 -0.37
CA GLU A 125 15.48 -15.52 -0.36
C GLU A 125 14.69 -16.76 -0.78
N SER A 126 15.06 -17.34 -1.91
CA SER A 126 14.61 -18.68 -2.30
C SER A 126 15.47 -19.72 -1.61
N VAL A 127 14.95 -20.32 -0.55
CA VAL A 127 15.70 -21.24 0.33
C VAL A 127 16.22 -22.46 -0.43
N ASN A 128 15.44 -22.98 -1.38
CA ASN A 128 15.78 -24.21 -2.10
C ASN A 128 16.85 -23.98 -3.19
N SER A 129 16.79 -22.86 -3.91
CA SER A 129 17.77 -22.50 -4.95
C SER A 129 18.99 -21.75 -4.38
N GLN A 130 18.90 -21.22 -3.15
CA GLN A 130 19.91 -20.35 -2.53
C GLN A 130 20.17 -19.06 -3.32
N GLU A 131 19.18 -18.64 -4.11
CA GLU A 131 19.23 -17.41 -4.90
C GLU A 131 18.43 -16.30 -4.22
N ASN A 132 19.02 -15.10 -4.17
CA ASN A 132 18.42 -13.94 -3.52
C ASN A 132 18.05 -12.88 -4.55
N THR A 133 16.84 -12.38 -4.46
CA THR A 133 16.39 -11.23 -5.24
C THR A 133 16.19 -10.03 -4.30
N SER A 134 16.98 -8.98 -4.48
CA SER A 134 16.94 -7.77 -3.66
C SER A 134 16.20 -6.64 -4.37
N VAL A 135 15.31 -5.97 -3.66
CA VAL A 135 14.64 -4.75 -4.13
C VAL A 135 15.11 -3.55 -3.30
N PRO A 136 15.87 -2.61 -3.88
CA PRO A 136 16.33 -1.43 -3.16
C PRO A 136 15.18 -0.48 -2.84
N ILE A 137 15.15 0.05 -1.62
CA ILE A 137 14.17 1.03 -1.15
C ILE A 137 14.86 2.09 -0.27
N THR A 138 14.17 3.21 -0.06
CA THR A 138 14.60 4.25 0.90
C THR A 138 13.55 4.44 1.99
N ILE A 139 13.98 4.38 3.25
CA ILE A 139 13.13 4.70 4.40
C ILE A 139 13.38 6.13 4.87
N ARG A 140 12.30 6.91 4.97
CA ARG A 140 12.26 8.25 5.54
C ARG A 140 11.95 8.20 7.03
N PRO A 141 12.41 9.19 7.80
CA PRO A 141 12.12 9.25 9.22
C PRO A 141 10.62 9.41 9.46
N PHE A 142 10.16 8.93 10.62
CA PHE A 142 8.81 9.18 11.08
C PHE A 142 8.56 10.68 11.22
N VAL A 143 7.42 11.15 10.69
CA VAL A 143 6.95 12.52 10.87
C VAL A 143 5.70 12.46 11.74
N ALA A 144 5.82 12.87 13.00
CA ALA A 144 4.65 13.04 13.85
C ALA A 144 3.75 14.12 13.23
N THR A 145 2.53 13.76 12.85
CA THR A 145 1.51 14.74 12.47
C THR A 145 1.07 15.48 13.72
N SER A 146 1.71 16.61 14.02
CA SER A 146 1.12 17.62 14.89
C SER A 146 -0.06 18.23 14.14
N SER A 147 -1.28 17.78 14.44
CA SER A 147 -2.48 18.51 13.99
C SER A 147 -2.37 19.95 14.51
N PRO A 148 -2.36 20.99 13.67
CA PRO A 148 -2.45 22.34 14.16
C PRO A 148 -3.82 22.48 14.83
N CYS A 149 -3.83 22.60 16.16
CA CYS A 149 -5.00 23.11 16.85
C CYS A 149 -5.23 24.53 16.32
N PRO A 150 -6.40 24.86 15.74
CA PRO A 150 -6.69 26.24 15.40
C PRO A 150 -6.78 27.03 16.71
N SER A 151 -5.71 27.69 17.09
CA SER A 151 -5.75 28.73 18.11
C SER A 151 -6.69 29.83 17.60
N PRO A 152 -7.80 30.14 18.29
CA PRO A 152 -8.68 31.21 17.86
C PRO A 152 -7.87 32.51 17.88
N THR A 153 -7.76 33.15 16.71
CA THR A 153 -7.28 34.52 16.58
C THR A 153 -8.27 35.42 17.31
N GLY A 154 -8.01 35.64 18.60
CA GLY A 154 -8.68 36.66 19.39
C GLY A 154 -8.23 38.01 18.88
N SER A 155 -9.08 38.68 18.10
CA SER A 155 -8.90 40.06 17.68
C SER A 155 -8.71 40.94 18.91
N SER A 156 -7.58 41.63 18.98
CA SER A 156 -7.27 42.64 19.96
C SER A 156 -8.08 43.91 19.68
N SER A 157 -8.98 44.25 20.59
CA SER A 157 -9.44 45.64 20.77
C SER A 157 -9.20 46.05 22.22
N ALA A 158 -8.31 47.02 22.38
CA ALA A 158 -8.02 47.67 23.65
C ALA A 158 -9.20 48.54 24.11
N SER A 159 -9.49 48.55 25.42
CA SER A 159 -9.64 49.79 26.22
C SER A 159 -9.99 49.53 27.70
N ALA A 160 -9.22 50.21 28.58
CA ALA A 160 -9.53 50.73 29.93
C ALA A 160 -9.67 49.80 31.17
N SER A 161 -8.74 50.00 32.12
CA SER A 161 -8.78 49.68 33.56
C SER A 161 -9.44 50.82 34.38
N PRO A 162 -9.56 50.75 35.73
CA PRO A 162 -9.82 49.61 36.65
C PRO A 162 -10.88 49.97 37.74
N ASN A 163 -11.35 48.99 38.53
CA ASN A 163 -11.52 49.19 39.99
C ASN A 163 -11.66 47.85 40.76
N PRO A 164 -11.23 47.78 42.04
CA PRO A 164 -11.14 46.55 42.82
C PRO A 164 -12.34 46.37 43.77
N GLY A 165 -12.72 45.12 44.03
CA GLY A 165 -13.72 44.78 45.05
C GLY A 165 -13.95 43.28 45.16
N ASP A 166 -13.45 42.72 46.26
CA ASP A 166 -14.03 41.69 47.14
C ASP A 166 -14.71 40.43 46.58
N GLY A 167 -14.44 39.30 47.25
CA GLY A 167 -15.49 38.30 47.49
C GLY A 167 -15.18 36.87 47.09
N SER A 168 -14.98 36.04 48.11
CA SER A 168 -14.80 34.59 48.13
C SER A 168 -15.87 33.73 47.43
N SER A 169 -15.50 32.46 47.26
CA SER A 169 -16.28 31.22 47.48
C SER A 169 -16.84 30.43 46.27
N SER A 170 -16.32 29.20 46.17
CA SER A 170 -17.00 27.91 45.93
C SER A 170 -18.11 27.78 44.88
N SER A 171 -17.96 26.82 43.97
CA SER A 171 -18.70 25.53 43.99
C SER A 171 -18.89 24.95 42.58
N ALA A 172 -18.90 23.62 42.54
CA ALA A 172 -19.00 22.77 41.37
C ALA A 172 -20.27 22.98 40.53
N SER A 173 -20.20 22.69 39.23
CA SER A 173 -21.37 22.16 38.52
C SER A 173 -20.94 21.32 37.33
N ARG A 174 -21.37 20.05 37.36
CA ARG A 174 -21.25 19.05 36.31
C ARG A 174 -22.06 19.49 35.10
N LYS A 175 -21.57 19.22 33.89
CA LYS A 175 -22.43 18.89 32.74
C LYS A 175 -21.60 18.14 31.69
N ALA A 176 -21.74 16.81 31.72
CA ALA A 176 -21.40 15.95 30.61
C ALA A 176 -22.35 16.27 29.45
N ASN A 177 -21.82 16.57 28.27
CA ASN A 177 -22.59 16.50 27.03
C ASN A 177 -21.91 15.50 26.12
N VAL A 178 -22.54 14.33 26.06
CA VAL A 178 -22.39 13.33 25.01
C VAL A 178 -22.92 13.94 23.72
N CYS A 179 -22.07 14.06 22.70
CA CYS A 179 -22.52 14.33 21.34
C CYS A 179 -22.26 13.10 20.49
N VAL A 180 -23.29 12.28 20.35
CA VAL A 180 -23.44 11.29 19.28
C VAL A 180 -23.75 12.07 18.00
N ALA A 181 -22.97 11.86 16.94
CA ALA A 181 -23.30 12.34 15.60
C ALA A 181 -23.43 11.14 14.66
N LEU A 182 -24.68 10.87 14.27
CA LEU A 182 -25.03 10.07 13.11
C LEU A 182 -24.70 10.87 11.83
N ALA A 183 -24.01 10.23 10.90
CA ALA A 183 -24.09 10.53 9.47
C ALA A 183 -23.94 9.16 8.77
N GLY A 184 -24.90 8.64 8.01
CA GLY A 184 -25.75 9.33 7.05
C GLY A 184 -25.15 9.15 5.65
N PHE A 185 -25.08 7.91 5.15
CA PHE A 185 -24.73 7.63 3.76
C PHE A 185 -25.99 7.14 3.04
N ALA A 186 -26.53 8.01 2.20
CA ALA A 186 -27.55 7.70 1.21
C ALA A 186 -27.04 8.15 -0.17
N MET A 187 -27.49 7.43 -1.20
CA MET A 187 -27.34 7.59 -2.65
C MET A 187 -26.36 6.62 -3.33
N LEU A 188 -26.69 6.03 -4.48
CA LEU A 188 -27.97 5.88 -5.19
C LEU A 188 -27.69 4.80 -6.25
N THR A 189 -28.69 3.96 -6.47
CA THR A 189 -28.79 2.95 -7.53
C THR A 189 -28.59 3.52 -8.93
N SER A 190 -28.01 2.73 -9.84
CA SER A 190 -28.47 2.63 -11.25
C SER A 190 -27.96 1.33 -11.90
N PHE A 191 -28.93 0.48 -12.27
CA PHE A 191 -28.84 -0.61 -13.25
C PHE A 191 -28.53 -0.07 -14.66
N PHE A 192 -28.03 -0.88 -15.59
CA PHE A 192 -28.70 -1.11 -16.90
C PHE A 192 -28.01 -2.23 -17.71
N PHE A 193 -28.85 -3.23 -18.05
CA PHE A 193 -28.81 -4.28 -19.09
C PHE A 193 -27.62 -5.26 -19.20
#